data_AF-A0AAU3F5G1-F1
#
_entry.id   AF-A0AAU3F5G1-F1
#
_cell.length_a   1.000
_cell.length_b   1.000
_cell.length_c   1.000
_cell.angle_alpha   90.00
_cell.angle_beta   90.00
_cell.angle_gamma   90.00
#
_symmetry.space_group_name_H-M   'P 1'
#
loop_
_entity.id
_entity.type
_entity.pdbx_description
1 polymer ?
#
loop_
_entity_poly.entity_id
_entity_poly.type
_entity_poly.pdbx_seq_one_letter_code
_entity_poly.pdbx_strand_id
1 'polypeptide(L)'
;MSLAIMLGVCTVALVPGTASAAPRSEVSATSATTVAPRIGPFTEPAFAATCDWHRFGEGEIPPWWLMFRDPLCVEYSKRDITFDNGGALRFLIAEPSRFALAMVTCRYYQKDHWSVQTTTGATPWVTWDGQYWWDKTRQRAGAHLTNFRIHGTSVGIGDAVAALRTAFPELADVLSDYGKDAGETGLTVTLPYDLRCSLAG
;
A
#
# COMPACT_ATOMS: atom_id res chain seq x y z
N MET A 1 16.60 -40.46 -51.15
CA MET A 1 15.76 -39.28 -51.43
C MET A 1 16.52 -38.07 -50.92
N SER A 2 17.11 -37.31 -51.84
CA SER A 2 17.89 -36.09 -51.59
C SER A 2 16.97 -34.88 -51.37
N LEU A 3 17.44 -33.88 -50.62
CA LEU A 3 17.54 -32.43 -50.95
C LEU A 3 17.72 -31.66 -49.63
N ALA A 4 18.93 -31.21 -49.27
CA ALA A 4 19.60 -29.98 -49.73
C ALA A 4 18.83 -28.70 -49.35
N ILE A 5 19.32 -28.04 -48.29
CA ILE A 5 18.87 -26.74 -47.78
C ILE A 5 19.57 -25.65 -48.61
N MET A 6 18.79 -24.84 -49.33
CA MET A 6 19.27 -23.64 -50.03
C MET A 6 19.06 -22.41 -49.14
N LEU A 7 20.16 -21.73 -48.79
CA LEU A 7 20.19 -20.40 -48.19
C LEU A 7 19.95 -19.34 -49.27
N GLY A 8 18.83 -18.61 -49.18
CA GLY A 8 18.52 -17.45 -50.02
C GLY A 8 18.98 -16.15 -49.36
N VAL A 9 19.99 -15.50 -49.94
CA VAL A 9 20.44 -14.16 -49.57
C VAL A 9 19.58 -13.14 -50.31
N CYS A 10 18.80 -12.33 -49.58
CA CYS A 10 18.12 -11.16 -50.13
C CYS A 10 18.98 -9.91 -49.90
N THR A 11 19.65 -9.44 -50.96
CA THR A 11 20.28 -8.13 -51.03
C THR A 11 19.22 -7.07 -51.34
N VAL A 12 18.93 -6.17 -50.39
CA VAL A 12 18.12 -4.96 -50.64
C VAL A 12 19.07 -3.80 -50.89
N ALA A 13 18.93 -3.18 -52.06
CA ALA A 13 19.69 -1.99 -52.47
C ALA A 13 19.24 -0.75 -51.68
N LEU A 14 20.20 -0.05 -51.07
CA LEU A 14 19.99 1.23 -50.39
C LEU A 14 20.03 2.37 -51.43
N VAL A 15 18.92 3.11 -51.54
CA VAL A 15 18.86 4.42 -52.22
C VAL A 15 19.11 5.52 -51.18
N PRO A 16 20.04 6.47 -51.39
CA PRO A 16 20.26 7.56 -50.45
C PRO A 16 19.16 8.62 -50.60
N GLY A 17 18.23 8.66 -49.64
CA GLY A 17 17.27 9.74 -49.47
C GLY A 17 17.88 10.88 -48.65
N THR A 18 17.87 12.09 -49.19
CA THR A 18 18.29 13.33 -48.53
C THR A 18 17.33 13.66 -47.38
N ALA A 19 17.81 13.53 -46.14
CA ALA A 19 17.03 13.90 -44.95
C ALA A 19 16.99 15.43 -44.79
N SER A 20 15.82 16.02 -45.03
CA SER A 20 15.51 17.41 -44.68
C SER A 20 15.25 17.49 -43.17
N ALA A 21 16.10 18.20 -42.43
CA ALA A 21 15.96 18.39 -40.99
C ALA A 21 14.78 19.33 -40.68
N ALA A 22 13.74 18.82 -40.04
CA ALA A 22 12.67 19.63 -39.47
C ALA A 22 13.17 20.40 -38.23
N PRO A 23 12.77 21.67 -38.01
CA PRO A 23 13.17 22.42 -36.83
C PRO A 23 12.55 21.81 -35.57
N ARG A 24 13.40 21.45 -34.59
CA ARG A 24 12.98 21.09 -33.24
C ARG A 24 12.37 22.32 -32.57
N SER A 25 11.08 22.25 -32.26
CA SER A 25 10.49 23.13 -31.26
C SER A 25 11.06 22.73 -29.91
N GLU A 26 11.83 23.63 -29.29
CA GLU A 26 12.23 23.51 -27.88
C GLU A 26 10.98 23.66 -27.03
N VAL A 27 10.38 22.53 -26.66
CA VAL A 27 9.41 22.49 -25.59
C VAL A 27 10.18 22.78 -24.31
N SER A 28 10.08 24.02 -23.83
CA SER A 28 10.49 24.39 -22.47
C SER A 28 9.84 23.42 -21.50
N ALA A 29 10.64 22.50 -20.96
CA ALA A 29 10.21 21.62 -19.89
C ALA A 29 9.97 22.50 -18.65
N THR A 30 8.72 22.93 -18.46
CA THR A 30 8.27 23.43 -17.17
C THR A 30 8.55 22.33 -16.17
N SER A 31 9.58 22.52 -15.35
CA SER A 31 9.89 21.59 -14.27
C SER A 31 8.69 21.56 -13.34
N ALA A 32 7.92 20.46 -13.39
CA ALA A 32 6.90 20.20 -12.39
C ALA A 32 7.63 20.16 -11.04
N THR A 33 7.36 21.15 -10.19
CA THR A 33 7.87 21.14 -8.83
C THR A 33 7.28 19.95 -8.11
N THR A 34 8.07 18.90 -7.93
CA THR A 34 7.72 17.78 -7.06
C THR A 34 7.60 18.30 -5.64
N VAL A 35 6.38 18.52 -5.17
CA VAL A 35 6.13 18.81 -3.75
C VAL A 35 6.55 17.57 -2.97
N ALA A 36 7.58 17.70 -2.14
CA ALA A 36 8.04 16.61 -1.29
C ALA A 36 6.88 16.14 -0.40
N PRO A 37 6.66 14.83 -0.25
CA PRO A 37 5.61 14.32 0.62
C PRO A 37 5.88 14.79 2.05
N ARG A 38 4.92 15.50 2.63
CA ARG A 38 4.96 15.86 4.05
C ARG A 38 4.52 14.65 4.85
N ILE A 39 5.34 14.26 5.82
CA ILE A 39 5.06 13.19 6.77
C ILE A 39 4.68 13.86 8.09
N GLY A 40 3.62 13.37 8.73
CA GLY A 40 3.16 13.82 10.04
C GLY A 40 2.53 12.69 10.84
N PRO A 41 2.01 12.98 12.03
CA PRO A 41 1.37 11.99 12.90
C PRO A 41 0.18 11.32 12.21
N PHE A 42 -0.16 10.11 12.65
CA PHE A 42 -1.38 9.45 12.16
C PHE A 42 -2.61 10.28 12.50
N THR A 43 -3.51 10.40 11.54
CA THR A 43 -4.84 10.97 11.73
C THR A 43 -5.84 10.09 10.99
N GLU A 44 -7.01 9.90 11.57
CA GLU A 44 -8.10 9.21 10.88
C GLU A 44 -8.56 10.00 9.64
N PRO A 45 -8.99 9.33 8.55
CA PRO A 45 -9.57 10.04 7.43
C PRO A 45 -10.90 10.65 7.85
N ALA A 46 -11.21 11.84 7.33
CA ALA A 46 -12.46 12.55 7.67
C ALA A 46 -13.72 11.73 7.35
N PHE A 47 -13.66 10.84 6.34
CA PHE A 47 -14.76 9.97 5.96
C PHE A 47 -14.91 8.70 6.83
N ALA A 48 -14.00 8.45 7.79
CA ALA A 48 -14.06 7.26 8.66
C ALA A 48 -15.40 7.15 9.40
N ALA A 49 -15.95 8.29 9.86
CA ALA A 49 -17.20 8.33 10.60
C ALA A 49 -18.44 7.88 9.79
N THR A 50 -18.33 7.87 8.46
CA THR A 50 -19.41 7.48 7.55
C THR A 50 -19.15 6.14 6.86
N CYS A 51 -18.15 5.38 7.30
CA CYS A 51 -17.80 4.10 6.70
C CYS A 51 -18.89 3.04 6.90
N ASP A 52 -19.34 2.45 5.79
CA ASP A 52 -20.04 1.16 5.79
C ASP A 52 -18.99 0.05 5.62
N TRP A 53 -18.81 -0.79 6.65
CA TRP A 53 -17.70 -1.73 6.72
C TRP A 53 -18.03 -3.07 6.06
N HIS A 54 -17.26 -3.44 5.04
CA HIS A 54 -17.30 -4.77 4.46
C HIS A 54 -16.26 -5.67 5.13
N ARG A 55 -16.72 -6.71 5.84
CA ARG A 55 -15.86 -7.62 6.60
C ARG A 55 -15.59 -8.89 5.79
N PHE A 56 -14.32 -9.31 5.78
CA PHE A 56 -13.84 -10.48 5.05
C PHE A 56 -13.01 -11.37 5.96
N GLY A 57 -13.34 -12.67 5.93
CA GLY A 57 -12.62 -13.71 6.64
C GLY A 57 -11.26 -14.07 6.02
N GLU A 58 -10.64 -15.10 6.60
CA GLU A 58 -9.35 -15.64 6.16
C GLU A 58 -9.44 -16.11 4.70
N GLY A 59 -8.58 -15.56 3.84
CA GLY A 59 -8.54 -15.91 2.42
C GLY A 59 -9.79 -15.54 1.60
N GLU A 60 -10.74 -14.80 2.14
CA GLU A 60 -11.91 -14.36 1.39
C GLU A 60 -11.54 -13.32 0.32
N ILE A 61 -12.05 -13.55 -0.89
CA ILE A 61 -11.89 -12.67 -2.04
C ILE A 61 -13.09 -11.72 -2.07
N PRO A 62 -12.87 -10.40 -1.99
CA PRO A 62 -13.98 -9.47 -2.05
C PRO A 62 -14.63 -9.48 -3.44
N PRO A 63 -15.95 -9.25 -3.53
CA PRO A 63 -16.63 -9.21 -4.81
C PRO A 63 -16.19 -7.98 -5.62
N TRP A 64 -16.05 -8.17 -6.93
CA TRP A 64 -15.50 -7.16 -7.84
C TRP A 64 -16.27 -5.82 -7.86
N TRP A 65 -17.59 -5.84 -7.64
CA TRP A 65 -18.44 -4.64 -7.67
C TRP A 65 -18.10 -3.62 -6.57
N LEU A 66 -17.34 -4.02 -5.54
CA LEU A 66 -16.86 -3.09 -4.52
C LEU A 66 -15.93 -2.00 -5.06
N MET A 67 -15.37 -2.18 -6.26
CA MET A 67 -14.58 -1.14 -6.93
C MET A 67 -15.36 0.15 -7.20
N PHE A 68 -16.69 0.11 -7.15
CA PHE A 68 -17.56 1.27 -7.37
C PHE A 68 -18.03 1.93 -6.05
N ARG A 69 -17.56 1.48 -4.89
CA ARG A 69 -17.85 2.12 -3.60
C ARG A 69 -16.85 3.24 -3.34
N ASP A 70 -17.36 4.39 -2.90
CA ASP A 70 -16.54 5.54 -2.51
C ASP A 70 -17.22 6.32 -1.36
N PRO A 71 -16.69 6.27 -0.12
CA PRO A 71 -15.51 5.53 0.29
C PRO A 71 -15.74 4.02 0.30
N LEU A 72 -14.69 3.24 -0.01
CA LEU A 72 -14.66 1.80 0.23
C LEU A 72 -14.00 1.53 1.59
N CYS A 73 -14.76 0.98 2.55
CA CYS A 73 -14.24 0.62 3.86
C CYS A 73 -14.29 -0.90 4.05
N VAL A 74 -13.13 -1.51 4.34
CA VAL A 74 -12.99 -2.97 4.41
C VAL A 74 -12.22 -3.42 5.65
N GLU A 75 -12.61 -4.55 6.20
CA GLU A 75 -11.95 -5.17 7.35
C GLU A 75 -11.56 -6.60 6.98
N TYR A 76 -10.26 -6.92 7.00
CA TYR A 76 -9.74 -8.24 6.68
C TYR A 76 -9.21 -8.96 7.91
N SER A 77 -9.67 -10.19 8.13
CA SER A 77 -8.94 -11.13 8.97
C SER A 77 -7.80 -11.76 8.17
N LYS A 78 -6.58 -11.59 8.67
CA LYS A 78 -5.31 -12.12 8.13
C LYS A 78 -4.52 -12.82 9.25
N ARG A 79 -5.25 -13.54 10.11
CA ARG A 79 -4.71 -14.20 11.30
C ARG A 79 -4.28 -15.64 11.03
N ASP A 80 -4.67 -16.21 9.90
CA ASP A 80 -4.32 -17.57 9.52
C ASP A 80 -3.28 -17.58 8.39
N ILE A 81 -2.13 -16.94 8.61
CA ILE A 81 -0.97 -17.05 7.71
C ILE A 81 -0.07 -18.16 8.28
N THR A 82 -0.53 -19.39 8.11
CA THR A 82 0.10 -20.63 8.58
C THR A 82 0.53 -21.52 7.42
N PHE A 83 1.57 -22.34 7.63
CA PHE A 83 2.01 -23.31 6.60
C PHE A 83 1.26 -24.64 6.66
N ASP A 84 0.87 -25.08 7.86
CA ASP A 84 0.36 -26.45 8.11
C ASP A 84 -1.09 -26.66 7.69
N ASN A 85 -1.91 -25.60 7.66
CA ASN A 85 -3.33 -25.69 7.29
C ASN A 85 -3.65 -25.08 5.92
N GLY A 86 -2.64 -24.58 5.20
CA GLY A 86 -2.80 -23.90 3.91
C GLY A 86 -3.23 -22.43 3.99
N GLY A 87 -3.23 -21.83 5.18
CA GLY A 87 -3.63 -20.45 5.41
C GLY A 87 -2.80 -19.42 4.64
N ALA A 88 -1.47 -19.62 4.61
CA ALA A 88 -0.56 -18.80 3.80
C ALA A 88 -0.92 -18.86 2.30
N LEU A 89 -1.33 -20.02 1.78
CA LEU A 89 -1.74 -20.16 0.38
C LEU A 89 -3.05 -19.41 0.11
N ARG A 90 -4.08 -19.59 0.95
CA ARG A 90 -5.36 -18.87 0.80
C ARG A 90 -5.17 -17.36 0.84
N PHE A 91 -4.31 -16.89 1.75
CA PHE A 91 -3.91 -15.49 1.84
C PHE A 91 -3.30 -15.00 0.51
N LEU A 92 -2.27 -15.67 -0.01
CA LEU A 92 -1.60 -15.29 -1.25
C LEU A 92 -2.53 -15.30 -2.47
N ILE A 93 -3.53 -16.18 -2.50
CA ILE A 93 -4.54 -16.21 -3.56
C ILE A 93 -5.49 -15.01 -3.47
N ALA A 94 -5.85 -14.58 -2.26
CA ALA A 94 -6.80 -13.49 -2.04
C ALA A 94 -6.17 -12.10 -2.17
N GLU A 95 -4.90 -11.94 -1.82
CA GLU A 95 -4.21 -10.64 -1.80
C GLU A 95 -4.27 -9.86 -3.12
N PRO A 96 -4.05 -10.46 -4.31
CA PRO A 96 -4.09 -9.72 -5.56
C PRO A 96 -5.43 -9.01 -5.79
N SER A 97 -6.55 -9.66 -5.47
CA SER A 97 -7.89 -9.06 -5.61
C SER A 97 -8.13 -7.94 -4.60
N ARG A 98 -7.69 -8.13 -3.34
CA ARG A 98 -7.77 -7.11 -2.29
C ARG A 98 -6.98 -5.86 -2.67
N PHE A 99 -5.77 -6.05 -3.19
CA PHE A 99 -4.93 -4.96 -3.69
C PHE A 99 -5.53 -4.25 -4.92
N ALA A 100 -6.06 -5.01 -5.88
CA ALA A 100 -6.69 -4.45 -7.07
C ALA A 100 -7.87 -3.53 -6.73
N LEU A 101 -8.73 -3.95 -5.79
CA LEU A 101 -9.86 -3.15 -5.32
C LEU A 101 -9.41 -1.86 -4.64
N ALA A 102 -8.40 -1.95 -3.77
CA ALA A 102 -7.78 -0.78 -3.16
C ALA A 102 -7.36 0.24 -4.23
N MET A 103 -6.52 -0.15 -5.18
CA MET A 103 -5.84 0.78 -6.08
C MET A 103 -6.77 1.63 -6.96
N VAL A 104 -7.96 1.14 -7.28
CA VAL A 104 -8.92 1.81 -8.17
C VAL A 104 -9.83 2.81 -7.47
N THR A 105 -9.87 2.82 -6.14
CA THR A 105 -10.73 3.73 -5.36
C THR A 105 -10.08 5.09 -5.12
N CYS A 106 -10.93 6.11 -4.90
CA CYS A 106 -10.49 7.46 -4.54
C CYS A 106 -10.40 7.67 -3.03
N ARG A 107 -11.36 7.14 -2.27
CA ARG A 107 -11.31 7.06 -0.82
C ARG A 107 -11.41 5.62 -0.37
N TYR A 108 -10.41 5.19 0.38
CA TYR A 108 -10.31 3.81 0.87
C TYR A 108 -9.89 3.79 2.31
N TYR A 109 -10.47 2.87 3.07
CA TYR A 109 -10.04 2.59 4.43
C TYR A 109 -10.07 1.10 4.70
N GLN A 110 -8.91 0.54 5.00
CA GLN A 110 -8.72 -0.85 5.38
C GLN A 110 -8.31 -0.97 6.83
N LYS A 111 -8.92 -1.94 7.52
CA LYS A 111 -8.46 -2.48 8.79
C LYS A 111 -8.06 -3.93 8.59
N ASP A 112 -6.89 -4.29 9.07
CA ASP A 112 -6.38 -5.65 8.98
C ASP A 112 -6.02 -6.18 10.36
N HIS A 113 -6.17 -7.49 10.52
CA HIS A 113 -5.69 -8.20 11.68
C HIS A 113 -4.70 -9.28 11.28
N TRP A 114 -3.43 -9.06 11.58
CA TRP A 114 -2.33 -9.88 11.09
C TRP A 114 -1.81 -10.84 12.16
N SER A 115 -1.57 -12.08 11.74
CA SER A 115 -0.80 -13.06 12.50
C SER A 115 -0.08 -14.00 11.54
N VAL A 116 1.24 -14.08 11.66
CA VAL A 116 2.09 -15.01 10.88
C VAL A 116 2.73 -16.00 11.83
N GLN A 117 2.53 -17.29 11.58
CA GLN A 117 2.92 -18.35 12.51
C GLN A 117 3.24 -19.65 11.75
N THR A 118 4.03 -20.54 12.36
CA THR A 118 4.41 -21.81 11.72
C THR A 118 3.22 -22.72 11.50
N THR A 119 2.45 -22.91 12.56
CA THR A 119 1.40 -23.92 12.67
C THR A 119 0.20 -23.34 13.38
N THR A 120 -0.96 -23.96 13.18
CA THR A 120 -2.19 -23.57 13.86
C THR A 120 -2.02 -23.62 15.38
N GLY A 121 -2.30 -22.51 16.07
CA GLY A 121 -2.17 -22.39 17.53
C GLY A 121 -0.76 -22.13 18.06
N ALA A 122 0.26 -22.05 17.20
CA ALA A 122 1.59 -21.62 17.63
C ALA A 122 1.60 -20.14 18.04
N THR A 123 2.52 -19.76 18.93
CA THR A 123 2.83 -18.35 19.17
C THR A 123 3.25 -17.71 17.84
N PRO A 124 2.58 -16.65 17.40
CA PRO A 124 2.93 -16.02 16.14
C PRO A 124 4.33 -15.40 16.20
N TRP A 125 5.04 -15.48 15.09
CA TRP A 125 6.31 -14.77 14.91
C TRP A 125 6.09 -13.27 14.89
N VAL A 126 5.01 -12.83 14.25
CA VAL A 126 4.65 -11.43 14.16
C VAL A 126 3.12 -11.27 14.14
N THR A 127 2.61 -10.29 14.89
CA THR A 127 1.19 -9.90 14.91
C THR A 127 1.05 -8.39 14.90
N TRP A 128 0.01 -7.86 14.27
CA TRP A 128 -0.41 -6.46 14.44
C TRP A 128 -1.83 -6.25 13.95
N ASP A 129 -2.45 -5.17 14.41
CA ASP A 129 -3.65 -4.62 13.80
C ASP A 129 -3.26 -3.40 12.97
N GLY A 130 -3.55 -3.45 11.67
CA GLY A 130 -3.19 -2.41 10.71
C GLY A 130 -4.39 -1.56 10.33
N GLN A 131 -4.19 -0.25 10.22
CA GLN A 131 -5.15 0.71 9.69
C GLN A 131 -4.49 1.46 8.55
N TYR A 132 -5.04 1.34 7.34
CA TYR A 132 -4.47 1.91 6.13
C TYR A 132 -5.56 2.65 5.36
N TRP A 133 -5.31 3.91 5.01
CA TRP A 133 -6.30 4.69 4.27
C TRP A 133 -5.66 5.64 3.27
N TRP A 134 -6.43 6.02 2.26
CA TRP A 134 -6.15 7.19 1.44
C TRP A 134 -7.42 7.95 1.12
N ASP A 135 -7.24 9.25 0.95
CA ASP A 135 -8.17 10.19 0.35
C ASP A 135 -7.41 10.90 -0.77
N LYS A 136 -7.54 10.39 -2.00
CA LYS A 136 -6.87 10.99 -3.17
C LYS A 136 -7.46 12.35 -3.53
N THR A 137 -8.71 12.63 -3.16
CA THR A 137 -9.35 13.94 -3.36
C THR A 137 -8.73 15.01 -2.47
N ARG A 138 -8.37 14.64 -1.23
CA ARG A 138 -7.67 15.51 -0.28
C ARG A 138 -6.16 15.32 -0.26
N GLN A 139 -5.63 14.47 -1.13
CA GLN A 139 -4.20 14.19 -1.28
C GLN A 139 -3.55 13.71 0.02
N ARG A 140 -4.18 12.79 0.76
CA ARG A 140 -3.62 12.25 2.01
C ARG A 140 -3.73 10.74 2.07
N ALA A 141 -2.78 10.12 2.73
CA ALA A 141 -2.83 8.70 3.09
C ALA A 141 -2.28 8.51 4.50
N GLY A 142 -2.78 7.50 5.22
CA GLY A 142 -2.31 7.17 6.55
C GLY A 142 -2.08 5.68 6.72
N ALA A 143 -1.13 5.35 7.57
CA ALA A 143 -0.85 4.00 8.02
C ALA A 143 -0.64 4.03 9.53
N HIS A 144 -1.25 3.08 10.22
CA HIS A 144 -1.14 2.95 11.67
C HIS A 144 -1.13 1.48 12.04
N LEU A 145 -0.11 1.09 12.80
CA LEU A 145 0.03 -0.21 13.40
C LEU A 145 -0.24 -0.09 14.90
N THR A 146 -1.06 -0.99 15.41
CA THR A 146 -1.31 -1.17 16.84
C THR A 146 -1.10 -2.63 17.18
N ASN A 147 -0.85 -2.93 18.47
CA ASN A 147 -0.59 -4.29 18.92
C ASN A 147 0.55 -5.00 18.15
N PHE A 148 1.52 -4.24 17.62
CA PHE A 148 2.64 -4.83 16.88
C PHE A 148 3.54 -5.61 17.85
N ARG A 149 3.69 -6.90 17.58
CA ARG A 149 4.50 -7.82 18.40
C ARG A 149 5.38 -8.68 17.53
N ILE A 150 6.59 -8.96 18.02
CA ILE A 150 7.52 -9.95 17.48
C ILE A 150 7.76 -10.98 18.58
N HIS A 151 7.44 -12.25 18.31
CA HIS A 151 7.48 -13.34 19.30
C HIS A 151 6.75 -13.01 20.62
N GLY A 152 5.63 -12.29 20.53
CA GLY A 152 4.83 -11.86 21.69
C GLY A 152 5.33 -10.60 22.39
N THR A 153 6.52 -10.10 22.08
CA THR A 153 7.06 -8.85 22.64
C THR A 153 6.57 -7.66 21.82
N SER A 154 6.03 -6.62 22.48
CA SER A 154 5.63 -5.39 21.79
C SER A 154 6.84 -4.69 21.17
N VAL A 155 6.64 -4.17 19.96
CA VAL A 155 7.64 -3.37 19.25
C VAL A 155 6.91 -2.18 18.64
N GLY A 156 7.41 -0.97 18.83
CA GLY A 156 6.79 0.22 18.28
C GLY A 156 7.41 1.50 18.82
N ILE A 157 7.09 2.63 18.21
CA ILE A 157 7.47 3.95 18.70
C ILE A 157 6.94 4.16 20.13
N GLY A 158 5.75 3.67 20.47
CA GLY A 158 5.25 3.77 21.84
C GLY A 158 6.08 3.01 22.88
N ASP A 159 6.76 1.90 22.50
CA ASP A 159 7.73 1.24 23.40
C ASP A 159 8.97 2.14 23.62
N ALA A 160 9.45 2.81 22.58
CA ALA A 160 10.55 3.77 22.69
C ALA A 160 10.14 4.99 23.54
N VAL A 161 8.92 5.49 23.36
CA VAL A 161 8.35 6.57 24.18
C VAL A 161 8.31 6.15 25.66
N ALA A 162 7.82 4.95 25.96
CA ALA A 162 7.77 4.44 27.33
C ALA A 162 9.18 4.32 27.95
N ALA A 163 10.16 3.80 27.19
CA ALA A 163 11.53 3.62 27.67
C ALA A 163 12.28 4.94 27.87
N LEU A 164 12.07 5.92 27.00
CA LEU A 164 12.81 7.19 27.00
C LEU A 164 12.20 8.23 27.95
N ARG A 165 10.92 8.13 28.31
CA ARG A 165 10.18 9.18 29.05
C ARG A 165 10.91 9.71 30.29
N THR A 166 11.54 8.82 31.07
CA THR A 166 12.22 9.21 32.32
C THR A 166 13.54 9.95 32.08
N ALA A 167 14.32 9.53 31.08
CA ALA A 167 15.66 10.07 30.85
C ALA A 167 15.67 11.21 29.80
N PHE A 168 14.73 11.18 28.85
CA PHE A 168 14.66 12.08 27.70
C PHE A 168 13.20 12.49 27.42
N PRO A 169 12.56 13.26 28.31
CA PRO A 169 11.14 13.60 28.21
C PRO A 169 10.81 14.38 26.92
N GLU A 170 11.65 15.33 26.50
CA GLU A 170 11.42 16.11 25.27
C GLU A 170 11.45 15.23 24.02
N LEU A 171 12.38 14.28 23.93
CA LEU A 171 12.43 13.32 22.82
C LEU A 171 11.21 12.39 22.85
N ALA A 172 10.80 11.94 24.03
CA ALA A 172 9.61 11.12 24.19
C ALA A 172 8.34 11.87 23.79
N ASP A 173 8.26 13.18 24.01
CA ASP A 173 7.14 14.02 23.55
C ASP A 173 7.08 14.08 22.02
N VAL A 174 8.21 14.33 21.35
CA VAL A 174 8.29 14.32 19.87
C VAL A 174 7.90 12.96 19.29
N LEU A 175 8.37 11.87 19.89
CA LEU A 175 8.05 10.52 19.45
C LEU A 175 6.58 10.15 19.69
N SER A 176 5.96 10.72 20.74
CA SER A 176 4.57 10.42 21.11
C SER A 176 3.55 10.85 20.07
N ASP A 177 3.91 11.74 19.14
CA ASP A 177 3.08 12.08 17.98
C ASP A 177 2.93 10.91 17.00
N TYR A 178 3.89 9.98 17.00
CA TYR A 178 3.91 8.83 16.10
C TYR A 178 3.54 7.51 16.77
N GLY A 179 3.34 7.48 18.09
CA GLY A 179 2.86 6.32 18.84
C GLY A 179 3.03 6.51 20.34
N LYS A 180 1.97 6.26 21.12
CA LYS A 180 1.96 6.49 22.58
C LYS A 180 1.92 5.21 23.36
N ASP A 181 1.24 4.20 22.83
CA ASP A 181 1.06 2.91 23.48
C ASP A 181 2.09 1.89 22.97
N ALA A 182 2.47 0.93 23.82
CA ALA A 182 3.37 -0.15 23.44
C ALA A 182 2.85 -0.91 22.21
N GLY A 183 3.72 -1.18 21.24
CA GLY A 183 3.33 -1.82 19.98
C GLY A 183 2.67 -0.88 18.96
N GLU A 184 2.70 0.44 19.18
CA GLU A 184 2.07 1.44 18.31
C GLU A 184 3.10 2.15 17.42
N THR A 185 2.74 2.40 16.16
CA THR A 185 3.42 3.32 15.24
C THR A 185 2.47 3.79 14.15
N GLY A 186 2.35 5.11 13.93
CA GLY A 186 1.44 5.66 12.94
C GLY A 186 1.92 6.96 12.29
N LEU A 187 1.58 7.14 11.03
CA LEU A 187 1.90 8.32 10.24
C LEU A 187 0.82 8.66 9.21
N THR A 188 0.78 9.93 8.82
CA THR A 188 0.03 10.42 7.66
C THR A 188 0.99 11.08 6.68
N VAL A 189 0.79 10.85 5.38
CA VAL A 189 1.56 11.46 4.30
C VAL A 189 0.68 12.26 3.35
N THR A 190 1.29 13.19 2.61
CA THR A 190 0.66 13.84 1.46
C THR A 190 0.85 12.99 0.20
N LEU A 191 -0.20 12.84 -0.59
CA LEU A 191 -0.21 12.16 -1.89
C LEU A 191 -0.02 13.15 -3.04
N PRO A 192 0.49 12.72 -4.21
CA PRO A 192 0.42 13.52 -5.42
C PRO A 192 -1.04 13.75 -5.84
N TYR A 193 -1.24 14.77 -6.68
CA TYR A 193 -2.56 15.07 -7.25
C TYR A 193 -3.01 13.95 -8.18
N ASP A 194 -4.28 13.52 -8.05
CA ASP A 194 -4.91 12.53 -8.91
C ASP A 194 -6.09 13.16 -9.67
N LEU A 195 -5.90 13.39 -10.97
CA LEU A 195 -6.92 13.96 -11.86
C LEU A 195 -8.21 13.14 -11.92
N ARG A 196 -8.13 11.82 -11.76
CA ARG A 196 -9.32 10.95 -11.84
C ARG A 196 -10.22 11.16 -10.63
N CYS A 197 -9.60 11.31 -9.46
CA CYS A 197 -10.32 11.48 -8.21
C CYS A 197 -10.76 12.91 -7.94
N SER A 198 -10.04 13.91 -8.48
CA SER A 198 -10.46 15.31 -8.36
C SER A 198 -11.71 15.64 -9.18
N LEU A 199 -11.96 14.91 -10.27
CA LEU A 199 -13.14 15.08 -11.13
C LEU A 199 -14.33 14.20 -10.71
N ALA A 200 -14.13 13.27 -9.79
CA ALA A 200 -15.16 12.35 -9.28
C ALA A 200 -15.87 12.86 -8.01
N GLY A 201 -15.42 13.98 -7.45
CA GLY A 201 -15.92 14.59 -6.21
C GLY A 201 -17.01 15.63 -6.42
#